data_AF-A0A077JFJ2-F1
#
_entry.id   AF-A0A077JFJ2-F1
#
_cell.length_a   1.000
_cell.length_b   1.000
_cell.length_c   1.000
_cell.angle_alpha   90.00
_cell.angle_beta   90.00
_cell.angle_gamma   90.00
#
_symmetry.space_group_name_H-M   'P 1'
#
loop_
_entity.id
_entity.type
_entity.pdbx_description
1 polymer ?
#
loop_
_entity_poly.entity_id
_entity_poly.type
_entity_poly.pdbx_seq_one_letter_code
_entity_poly.pdbx_strand_id
1 'polypeptide(L)'
;MDQWIKLIDTKKIKAAGWALYIFVKIRIISGVCKLLGHVCFCSDLHPENLFAIVDKRIAFIDFGMMYQLEKETKETIVNSVVQLIHRDYND
;
A
#
# COMPACT_ATOMS: atom_id res chain seq x y z
N MET A 1 -12.77 -13.40 -20.99
CA MET A 1 -11.58 -13.76 -20.19
C MET A 1 -11.32 -12.56 -19.31
N ASP A 2 -11.77 -12.60 -18.05
CA ASP A 2 -11.75 -11.42 -17.19
C ASP A 2 -10.29 -11.03 -16.92
N GLN A 3 -9.86 -9.91 -17.50
CA GLN A 3 -8.46 -9.47 -17.43
C GLN A 3 -8.04 -9.08 -16.01
N TRP A 4 -8.99 -8.79 -15.11
CA TRP A 4 -8.76 -8.28 -13.76
C TRP A 4 -9.51 -9.09 -12.70
N ILE A 5 -8.81 -9.42 -11.61
CA ILE A 5 -9.36 -10.19 -10.48
C ILE A 5 -9.41 -9.28 -9.24
N LYS A 6 -10.58 -9.14 -8.61
CA LYS A 6 -10.72 -8.40 -7.35
C LYS A 6 -9.86 -9.05 -6.27
N LEU A 7 -9.15 -8.23 -5.49
CA LEU A 7 -8.21 -8.72 -4.48
C LEU A 7 -8.86 -9.46 -3.30
N ILE A 8 -10.16 -9.24 -3.08
CA ILE A 8 -10.94 -9.98 -2.08
C ILE A 8 -11.22 -11.43 -2.49
N ASP A 9 -11.14 -11.77 -3.79
CA ASP A 9 -11.36 -13.13 -4.28
C ASP A 9 -10.07 -13.97 -4.17
N THR A 10 -9.72 -14.29 -2.92
CA THR A 10 -8.49 -15.03 -2.59
C THR A 10 -8.41 -16.40 -3.27
N LYS A 11 -9.54 -17.02 -3.61
CA LYS A 11 -9.58 -18.31 -4.33
C LYS A 11 -9.12 -18.12 -5.77
N LYS A 12 -9.66 -17.13 -6.50
CA LYS A 12 -9.24 -16.84 -7.87
C LYS A 12 -7.78 -16.38 -7.95
N ILE A 13 -7.32 -15.61 -6.97
CA ILE A 13 -5.93 -15.13 -6.91
C ILE A 13 -4.95 -16.29 -6.74
N LYS A 14 -5.24 -17.23 -5.82
CA LYS A 14 -4.44 -18.44 -5.64
C LYS A 14 -4.46 -19.32 -6.89
N ALA A 15 -5.63 -19.49 -7.52
CA ALA A 15 -5.77 -20.24 -8.76
C ALA A 15 -5.00 -19.59 -9.93
N ALA A 16 -4.87 -18.26 -9.94
CA ALA A 16 -4.06 -17.51 -10.89
C ALA A 16 -2.54 -17.57 -10.59
N GLY A 17 -2.10 -18.36 -9.61
CA GLY A 17 -0.69 -18.56 -9.28
C GLY A 17 -0.06 -17.44 -8.47
N TRP A 18 -0.86 -16.54 -7.90
CA TRP A 18 -0.33 -15.45 -7.09
C TRP A 18 -0.19 -15.85 -5.63
N ALA A 19 0.95 -15.48 -5.04
CA ALA A 19 1.18 -15.65 -3.62
C ALA A 19 0.65 -14.43 -2.87
N LEU A 20 -0.22 -14.67 -1.86
CA LEU A 20 -0.88 -13.60 -1.10
C LEU A 20 0.12 -12.60 -0.48
N TYR A 21 1.32 -13.07 -0.13
CA TYR A 21 2.39 -12.25 0.45
C TYR A 21 2.82 -11.11 -0.49
N ILE A 22 2.78 -11.31 -1.81
CA ILE A 22 3.21 -10.31 -2.79
C ILE A 22 2.30 -9.09 -2.69
N PHE A 23 1.00 -9.31 -2.50
CA PHE A 23 0.04 -8.21 -2.36
C PHE A 23 0.25 -7.43 -1.06
N VAL A 24 0.47 -8.13 0.05
CA VAL A 24 0.77 -7.50 1.34
C VAL A 24 2.02 -6.64 1.20
N LYS A 25 3.08 -7.19 0.59
CA LYS A 25 4.34 -6.47 0.35
C LYS A 25 4.14 -5.24 -0.52
N ILE A 26 3.48 -5.36 -1.68
CA ILE A 26 3.23 -4.22 -2.57
C ILE A 26 2.38 -3.16 -1.87
N ARG A 27 1.36 -3.56 -1.10
CA ARG A 27 0.50 -2.62 -0.37
C ARG A 27 1.26 -1.85 0.71
N ILE A 28 2.12 -2.53 1.47
CA ILE A 28 2.98 -1.88 2.48
C ILE A 28 3.95 -0.91 1.80
N ILE A 29 4.70 -1.38 0.80
CA ILE A 29 5.71 -0.55 0.11
C ILE A 29 5.04 0.66 -0.56
N SER A 30 3.95 0.46 -1.30
CA SER A 30 3.26 1.56 -1.97
C SER A 30 2.65 2.57 -0.98
N GLY A 31 2.14 2.11 0.17
CA GLY A 31 1.65 2.98 1.24
C GLY A 31 2.77 3.84 1.83
N VAL A 32 3.90 3.24 2.19
CA VAL A 32 5.07 3.95 2.73
C VAL A 32 5.66 4.92 1.70
N CYS A 33 5.83 4.51 0.45
CA CYS A 33 6.34 5.37 -0.62
C CYS A 33 5.42 6.57 -0.89
N LYS A 34 4.09 6.39 -0.82
CA LYS A 34 3.14 7.51 -0.96
C LYS A 34 3.18 8.43 0.26
N LEU A 35 3.21 7.87 1.47
CA LEU A 35 3.27 8.64 2.72
C LEU A 35 4.50 9.56 2.77
N LEU A 36 5.67 9.04 2.39
CA LEU A 36 6.94 9.74 2.45
C LEU A 36 7.29 10.49 1.16
N GLY A 37 6.68 10.14 0.04
CA GLY A 37 6.90 10.77 -1.26
C GLY A 37 6.22 12.12 -1.40
N HIS A 38 6.35 12.72 -2.59
CA HIS A 38 5.65 13.96 -2.97
C HIS A 38 4.21 13.71 -3.48
N VAL A 39 3.76 12.46 -3.46
CA VAL A 39 2.48 12.02 -4.02
C VAL A 39 1.51 11.79 -2.86
N CYS A 40 0.29 12.32 -2.93
CA CYS A 40 -0.72 12.18 -1.88
C CYS A 40 -0.89 10.70 -1.44
N PHE A 41 -1.17 10.49 -0.15
CA PHE A 41 -1.53 9.19 0.38
C PHE A 41 -3.06 9.06 0.45
N CYS A 42 -3.58 7.88 0.10
CA CYS A 42 -4.99 7.58 0.31
C CYS A 42 -5.15 7.05 1.73
N SER A 43 -5.97 7.70 2.55
CA SER A 43 -6.28 7.18 3.90
C SER A 43 -7.10 5.90 3.85
N ASP A 44 -7.78 5.64 2.72
CA ASP A 44 -8.65 4.48 2.54
C ASP A 44 -8.19 3.59 1.38
N LEU A 45 -7.30 2.65 1.72
CA LEU A 45 -6.90 1.56 0.82
C LEU A 45 -7.82 0.36 1.03
N HIS A 46 -9.10 0.51 0.69
CA HIS A 46 -10.08 -0.54 0.84
C HIS A 46 -9.80 -1.70 -0.13
N PRO A 47 -9.80 -2.98 0.32
CA PRO A 47 -9.43 -4.13 -0.52
C PRO A 47 -10.26 -4.32 -1.80
N GLU A 48 -11.47 -3.78 -1.87
CA GLU A 48 -12.37 -3.90 -3.03
C GLU A 48 -12.02 -2.94 -4.17
N ASN A 49 -11.17 -1.94 -3.93
CA ASN A 49 -10.66 -1.01 -4.95
C ASN A 49 -9.29 -1.43 -5.49
N LEU A 50 -8.87 -2.66 -5.19
CA LEU A 50 -7.61 -3.23 -5.64
C LEU A 50 -7.87 -4.43 -6.58
N PHE A 51 -7.20 -4.42 -7.72
CA PHE A 51 -7.35 -5.46 -8.75
C PHE A 51 -6.00 -6.06 -9.11
N ALA A 52 -5.90 -7.38 -9.12
CA ALA A 52 -4.78 -8.10 -9.70
C ALA A 52 -4.97 -8.20 -11.23
N ILE A 53 -3.97 -7.75 -11.99
CA ILE A 53 -3.93 -7.81 -13.44
C ILE A 53 -3.11 -9.01 -13.87
N VAL A 54 -3.49 -9.70 -14.93
CA VAL A 54 -2.79 -10.88 -15.50
C VAL A 54 -1.26 -10.74 -15.60
N ASP A 55 -0.75 -9.53 -15.81
CA ASP A 55 0.68 -9.21 -15.90
C ASP A 55 1.36 -8.92 -14.55
N LYS A 56 0.93 -9.61 -13.48
CA LYS A 56 1.53 -9.49 -12.14
C LYS A 56 1.56 -8.08 -11.54
N ARG A 57 0.67 -7.19 -12.02
CA ARG A 57 0.51 -5.81 -11.54
C ARG A 57 -0.76 -5.68 -10.70
N ILE A 58 -0.77 -4.68 -9.81
CA ILE A 58 -1.97 -4.30 -9.04
C ILE A 58 -2.47 -2.96 -9.56
N ALA A 59 -3.73 -2.91 -9.95
CA ALA A 59 -4.44 -1.66 -10.22
C ALA A 59 -5.10 -1.15 -8.93
N PHE A 60 -4.83 0.12 -8.62
CA PHE A 60 -5.55 0.90 -7.63
C PHE A 60 -6.55 1.78 -8.41
N ILE A 61 -7.84 1.64 -8.13
CA ILE A 61 -8.87 2.39 -8.88
C ILE A 61 -9.52 3.52 -8.08
N ASP A 62 -9.27 3.57 -6.77
CA ASP A 62 -9.83 4.59 -5.89
C ASP A 62 -8.73 5.49 -5.33
N PHE A 63 -8.96 6.79 -5.50
CA PHE A 63 -8.12 7.90 -5.08
C PHE A 63 -8.97 9.02 -4.45
N GLY A 64 -10.20 8.71 -3.99
CA GLY A 64 -11.17 9.70 -3.55
C GLY A 64 -10.77 10.47 -2.28
N MET A 65 -9.94 9.88 -1.41
CA MET A 65 -9.52 10.47 -0.13
C MET A 65 -8.00 10.61 -0.06
N MET A 66 -7.46 11.54 -0.84
CA MET A 66 -6.03 11.83 -0.94
C MET A 66 -5.62 12.97 -0.02
N TYR A 67 -4.60 12.73 0.81
CA TYR A 67 -4.03 13.73 1.71
C TYR A 67 -2.53 13.93 1.42
N GLN A 68 -2.06 15.16 1.58
CA GLN A 68 -0.63 15.46 1.61
C GLN A 68 -0.24 15.78 3.04
N LEU A 69 0.85 15.18 3.50
CA LEU A 69 1.47 15.58 4.76
C LEU A 69 2.38 16.77 4.52
N GLU A 70 2.39 17.68 5.49
CA GLU A 70 3.39 18.72 5.61
C GLU A 70 4.77 18.10 5.82
N LYS A 71 5.81 18.85 5.45
CA LYS A 71 7.20 18.37 5.51
C LYS A 71 7.60 17.96 6.93
N GLU A 72 7.25 18.77 7.93
CA GLU A 72 7.53 18.51 9.34
C GLU A 72 6.90 17.20 9.82
N THR A 73 5.63 16.96 9.48
CA THR A 73 4.95 15.70 9.83
C THR A 73 5.62 14.48 9.19
N LYS A 74 6.12 14.61 7.96
CA LYS A 74 6.87 13.51 7.32
C LYS A 74 8.18 13.22 8.04
N GLU A 75 8.92 14.27 8.40
CA GLU A 75 10.17 14.14 9.15
C GLU A 75 9.93 13.48 10.51
N THR A 76 8.88 13.87 11.22
CA THR A 76 8.45 13.26 12.49
C THR A 76 8.12 11.77 12.31
N ILE A 77 7.34 11.40 11.30
CA ILE A 77 6.99 9.99 11.04
C ILE A 77 8.26 9.17 10.72
N VAL A 78 9.15 9.69 9.89
CA VAL A 78 10.42 9.01 9.58
C VAL A 78 11.24 8.82 10.85
N ASN A 79 11.35 9.86 11.68
CA ASN A 79 12.09 9.79 12.93
C ASN A 79 11.49 8.73 13.88
N SER A 80 10.17 8.71 14.06
CA SER A 80 9.49 7.69 14.86
C SER A 80 9.71 6.26 14.34
N VAL A 81 9.76 6.07 13.02
CA VAL A 81 10.07 4.74 12.44
C VAL A 81 11.52 4.35 12.68
N VAL A 82 12.47 5.29 12.54
CA VAL A 82 13.89 5.05 12.84
C VAL A 82 14.07 4.69 14.31
N GLN A 83 13.48 5.46 15.22
CA GLN A 83 13.43 5.18 16.66
C GLN A 83 12.86 3.78 16.94
N LEU A 84 11.72 3.44 16.33
CA LEU A 84 11.07 2.12 16.47
C LEU A 84 11.98 0.97 16.02
N ILE A 85 12.70 1.13 14.90
CA ILE A 85 13.64 0.12 14.39
C ILE A 85 14.82 -0.06 15.35
N HIS A 86 15.35 1.05 15.89
CA HIS A 86 16.45 1.03 16.85
C HIS A 86 16.00 0.67 18.27
N ARG A 87 14.68 0.59 18.52
CA ARG A 87 14.07 0.46 19.85
C ARG A 87 14.53 1.55 20.82
N ASP A 88 14.81 2.73 20.27
CA ASP A 88 15.23 3.90 21.02
C ASP A 88 14.02 4.81 21.17
N TYR A 89 13.51 4.91 22.40
CA TYR A 89 12.29 5.65 22.73
C TYR A 89 12.58 6.84 23.65
N ASN A 90 13.85 7.18 23.87
CA ASN A 90 14.28 8.12 24.91
C ASN A 90 14.44 9.57 24.42
N ASP A 91 13.71 9.98 23.39
CA ASP A 91 13.58 11.40 23.01
C ASP A 91 12.44 12.09 23.76
#